data_AF-A0A6I1H4E4-F1
#
_entry.id   AF-A0A6I1H4E4-F1
#
_cell.length_a   1.000
_cell.length_b   1.000
_cell.length_c   1.000
_cell.angle_alpha   90.00
_cell.angle_beta   90.00
_cell.angle_gamma   90.00
#
_symmetry.space_group_name_H-M   'P 1'
#
loop_
_entity.id
_entity.type
_entity.pdbx_description
1 polymer ?
#
loop_
_entity_poly.entity_id
_entity_poly.type
_entity_poly.pdbx_seq_one_letter_code
_entity_poly.pdbx_strand_id
1 'polypeptide(L)'
;MQISVKDGYRITGYTLQSNVFSATRVALGWENYDKEYVEIAPGYAYTSATLAVETRLADGSAVGVGQSKTFFDSSGELLVGASGLSLTHDFSIRFDAMLTTDAKAQWAHMRDPDPYLCCHYISNPSLAHVSFHDIMLTVYSEPILSAVPEPQTHAMLLAGLGWIGWRWRRKATAREKGNR
;
A
#
# COMPACT_ATOMS: atom_id res chain seq x y z
N MET A 1 -4.19 14.02 -4.79
CA MET A 1 -3.58 14.75 -3.66
C MET A 1 -2.35 15.49 -4.17
N GLN A 2 -2.17 16.76 -3.80
CA GLN A 2 -0.97 17.53 -4.14
C GLN A 2 0.01 17.49 -2.97
N ILE A 3 1.29 17.28 -3.26
CA ILE A 3 2.37 17.21 -2.28
C ILE A 3 3.40 18.26 -2.65
N SER A 4 3.70 19.14 -1.71
CA SER A 4 4.78 20.10 -1.85
C SER A 4 6.07 19.54 -1.26
N VAL A 5 7.16 19.65 -2.02
CA VAL A 5 8.47 19.15 -1.59
C VAL A 5 9.20 20.30 -0.91
N LYS A 6 9.67 20.06 0.32
CA LYS A 6 10.44 21.06 1.05
C LYS A 6 11.81 21.26 0.41
N ASP A 7 12.24 22.50 0.29
CA ASP A 7 13.58 22.84 -0.19
C ASP A 7 14.68 22.06 0.54
N GLY A 8 15.64 21.55 -0.23
CA GLY A 8 16.73 20.73 0.29
C GLY A 8 16.37 19.27 0.53
N TYR A 9 15.13 18.85 0.28
CA TYR A 9 14.69 17.46 0.32
C TYR A 9 14.22 16.97 -1.06
N ARG A 10 14.31 15.66 -1.27
CA ARG A 10 13.69 14.98 -2.41
C ARG A 10 12.85 13.82 -1.93
N ILE A 11 11.76 13.54 -2.63
CA ILE A 11 10.96 12.35 -2.41
C ILE A 11 11.55 11.19 -3.20
N THR A 12 11.87 10.11 -2.49
CA THR A 12 12.52 8.91 -3.02
C THR A 12 11.55 7.77 -3.29
N GLY A 13 10.33 7.88 -2.76
CA GLY A 13 9.28 6.93 -2.99
C GLY A 13 8.08 7.19 -2.10
N TYR A 14 7.07 6.35 -2.25
CA TYR A 14 5.91 6.31 -1.40
C TYR A 14 5.28 4.92 -1.45
N THR A 15 4.52 4.57 -0.43
CA THR A 15 3.70 3.37 -0.37
C THR A 15 2.34 3.72 0.20
N LEU A 16 1.28 3.22 -0.43
CA LEU A 16 -0.05 3.18 0.12
C LEU A 16 -0.37 1.72 0.45
N GLN A 17 -0.63 1.49 1.73
CA GLN A 17 -0.98 0.21 2.29
C GLN A 17 -2.42 0.26 2.81
N SER A 18 -3.17 -0.82 2.64
CA SER A 18 -4.49 -0.99 3.25
C SER A 18 -4.72 -2.45 3.60
N ASN A 19 -5.29 -2.68 4.77
CA ASN A 19 -5.92 -3.96 5.07
C ASN A 19 -7.25 -4.04 4.33
N VAL A 20 -7.57 -5.22 3.80
CA VAL A 20 -8.84 -5.53 3.16
C VAL A 20 -9.53 -6.58 3.99
N PHE A 21 -10.72 -6.25 4.48
CA PHE A 21 -11.61 -7.23 5.06
C PHE A 21 -12.46 -7.83 3.96
N SER A 22 -12.52 -9.16 3.90
CA SER A 22 -13.42 -9.88 3.00
C SER A 22 -14.19 -10.94 3.77
N ALA A 23 -15.50 -10.98 3.52
CA ALA A 23 -16.39 -12.01 4.02
C ALA A 23 -17.28 -12.48 2.88
N THR A 24 -17.19 -13.77 2.56
CA THR A 24 -18.07 -14.43 1.60
C THR A 24 -18.85 -15.53 2.30
N ARG A 25 -20.12 -15.67 1.91
CA ARG A 25 -20.97 -16.78 2.30
C ARG A 25 -21.57 -17.34 1.03
N VAL A 26 -21.12 -18.51 0.62
CA VAL A 26 -21.74 -19.26 -0.47
C VAL A 26 -22.88 -20.08 0.12
N ALA A 27 -24.06 -19.98 -0.47
CA ALA A 27 -25.16 -20.88 -0.14
C ALA A 27 -24.76 -22.33 -0.49
N LEU A 28 -24.81 -23.20 0.52
CA LEU A 28 -24.57 -24.65 0.39
C LEU A 28 -25.86 -25.36 0.84
N GLY A 29 -26.17 -26.52 0.25
CA GLY A 29 -27.19 -27.39 0.85
C GLY A 29 -27.93 -28.35 -0.05
N TRP A 30 -28.00 -28.13 -1.36
CA TRP A 30 -28.85 -28.98 -2.23
C TRP A 30 -28.08 -29.98 -3.09
N GLU A 31 -26.75 -29.91 -3.09
CA GLU A 31 -25.85 -30.73 -3.92
C GLU A 31 -25.91 -32.23 -3.60
N ASN A 32 -26.53 -32.63 -2.49
CA ASN A 32 -26.71 -34.03 -2.07
C ASN A 32 -28.16 -34.54 -2.18
N TYR A 33 -29.08 -33.76 -2.74
CA TYR A 33 -30.52 -34.07 -2.76
C TYR A 33 -31.05 -34.47 -4.16
N ASP A 34 -30.30 -35.26 -4.92
CA ASP A 34 -30.65 -35.68 -6.30
C ASP A 34 -32.01 -36.37 -6.48
N LYS A 35 -32.69 -36.77 -5.40
CA LYS A 35 -33.99 -37.46 -5.46
C LYS A 35 -35.21 -36.53 -5.47
N GLU A 36 -35.07 -35.29 -5.02
CA GLU A 36 -36.20 -34.35 -4.86
C GLU A 36 -36.15 -33.17 -5.83
N TYR A 37 -34.98 -32.89 -6.41
CA TYR A 37 -34.75 -31.73 -7.28
C TYR A 37 -34.52 -32.17 -8.73
N VAL A 38 -35.09 -31.43 -9.68
CA VAL A 38 -34.94 -31.67 -11.13
C VAL A 38 -33.74 -30.92 -11.69
N GLU A 39 -33.46 -29.75 -11.14
CA GLU A 39 -32.35 -28.89 -11.54
C GLU A 39 -31.82 -28.16 -10.32
N ILE A 40 -30.49 -28.10 -10.21
CA ILE A 40 -29.80 -27.41 -9.13
C ILE A 40 -28.71 -26.56 -9.79
N ALA A 41 -28.74 -25.27 -9.52
CA ALA A 41 -27.66 -24.37 -9.91
C ALA A 41 -26.91 -23.89 -8.66
N PRO A 42 -25.59 -24.09 -8.60
CA PRO A 42 -24.79 -23.70 -7.45
C PRO A 42 -24.79 -22.18 -7.27
N GLY A 43 -24.75 -21.75 -6.00
CA GLY A 43 -24.47 -20.36 -5.66
C GLY A 43 -22.98 -20.06 -5.80
N TYR A 44 -22.63 -18.78 -5.87
CA TYR A 44 -21.24 -18.33 -5.74
C TYR A 44 -21.19 -16.98 -5.03
N ALA A 45 -20.04 -16.67 -4.46
CA ALA A 45 -19.72 -15.37 -3.89
C ALA A 45 -18.24 -15.10 -4.11
N TYR A 46 -17.89 -13.96 -4.69
CA TYR A 46 -16.51 -13.54 -4.83
C TYR A 46 -16.35 -12.07 -4.48
N THR A 47 -15.13 -11.74 -4.04
CA THR A 47 -14.72 -10.36 -3.81
C THR A 47 -13.35 -10.12 -4.41
N SER A 48 -13.10 -8.91 -4.86
CA SER A 48 -11.76 -8.45 -5.21
C SER A 48 -11.59 -6.99 -4.83
N ALA A 49 -10.36 -6.61 -4.55
CA ALA A 49 -9.99 -5.21 -4.39
C ALA A 49 -8.80 -4.89 -5.28
N THR A 50 -8.85 -3.71 -5.89
CA THR A 50 -7.80 -3.17 -6.75
C THR A 50 -7.41 -1.81 -6.21
N LEU A 51 -6.11 -1.58 -6.14
CA LEU A 51 -5.52 -0.29 -5.79
C LEU A 51 -4.56 0.10 -6.91
N ALA A 52 -4.81 1.25 -7.53
CA ALA A 52 -3.94 1.83 -8.53
C ALA A 52 -3.37 3.15 -8.02
N VAL A 53 -2.17 3.47 -8.48
CA VAL A 53 -1.51 4.74 -8.20
C VAL A 53 -0.98 5.34 -9.49
N GLU A 54 -1.11 6.65 -9.59
CA GLU A 54 -0.53 7.47 -10.64
C GLU A 54 0.14 8.68 -9.99
N THR A 55 1.40 8.89 -10.32
CA THR A 55 2.15 10.10 -9.93
C THR A 55 2.34 11.00 -11.12
N ARG A 56 1.95 12.27 -10.98
CA ARG A 56 2.12 13.30 -12.00
C ARG A 56 2.92 14.50 -11.48
N LEU A 57 3.82 15.01 -12.32
CA LEU A 57 4.51 16.27 -12.07
C LEU A 57 3.59 17.48 -12.31
N ALA A 58 4.06 18.66 -11.94
CA ALA A 58 3.37 19.93 -12.17
C ALA A 58 3.08 20.22 -13.65
N ASP A 59 3.89 19.69 -14.57
CA ASP A 59 3.66 19.78 -16.02
C ASP A 59 2.61 18.78 -16.56
N GLY A 60 2.06 17.94 -15.68
CA GLY A 60 1.06 16.91 -16.01
C GLY A 60 1.65 15.58 -16.49
N SER A 61 2.97 15.47 -16.66
CA SER A 61 3.61 14.22 -17.07
C SER A 61 3.54 13.16 -15.97
N ALA A 62 3.27 11.91 -16.36
CA ALA A 62 3.24 10.77 -15.44
C ALA A 62 4.66 10.20 -15.24
N VAL A 63 5.08 10.04 -13.99
CA VAL A 63 6.44 9.57 -13.64
C VAL A 63 6.41 8.15 -13.06
N GLY A 64 5.26 7.68 -12.60
CA GLY A 64 5.10 6.34 -12.09
C GLY A 64 3.64 5.91 -12.10
N VAL A 65 3.39 4.69 -12.59
CA VAL A 65 2.09 4.02 -12.55
C VAL A 65 2.30 2.68 -11.87
N GLY A 66 1.49 2.38 -10.87
CA GLY A 66 1.50 1.11 -10.16
C GLY A 66 0.08 0.61 -9.98
N GLN A 67 -0.10 -0.70 -10.05
CA GLN A 67 -1.39 -1.32 -9.76
C GLN A 67 -1.16 -2.59 -8.96
N SER A 68 -1.99 -2.78 -7.95
CA SER A 68 -2.10 -4.01 -7.18
C SER A 68 -3.55 -4.47 -7.24
N LYS A 69 -3.76 -5.74 -7.56
CA LYS A 69 -5.09 -6.37 -7.59
C LYS A 69 -5.00 -7.71 -6.89
N THR A 70 -5.92 -7.93 -5.96
CA THR A 70 -6.00 -9.18 -5.21
C THR A 70 -7.44 -9.67 -5.22
N PHE A 71 -7.59 -10.98 -5.46
CA PHE A 71 -8.83 -11.70 -5.23
C PHE A 71 -8.83 -12.16 -3.78
N PHE A 72 -9.92 -11.90 -3.07
CA PHE A 72 -10.00 -12.18 -1.64
C PHE A 72 -10.99 -13.31 -1.39
N ASP A 73 -10.41 -14.45 -1.02
CA ASP A 73 -11.13 -15.59 -0.44
C ASP A 73 -11.23 -15.43 1.09
N SER A 74 -10.38 -14.56 1.66
CA SER A 74 -10.37 -14.09 3.05
C SER A 74 -9.70 -12.71 3.13
N SER A 75 -9.65 -12.09 4.31
CA SER A 75 -8.99 -10.79 4.53
C SER A 75 -7.50 -10.82 4.15
N GLY A 76 -6.95 -9.70 3.68
CA GLY A 76 -5.54 -9.60 3.29
C GLY A 76 -5.04 -8.15 3.18
N GLU A 77 -3.84 -7.97 2.64
CA GLU A 77 -3.22 -6.66 2.49
C GLU A 77 -3.10 -6.26 1.02
N LEU A 78 -3.34 -4.97 0.73
CA LEU A 78 -2.99 -4.34 -0.53
C LEU A 78 -1.90 -3.31 -0.30
N LEU A 79 -0.87 -3.41 -1.13
CA LEU A 79 0.23 -2.45 -1.16
C LEU A 79 0.47 -2.02 -2.60
N VAL A 80 0.55 -0.71 -2.81
CA VAL A 80 1.02 -0.11 -4.06
C VAL A 80 1.98 1.02 -3.72
N GLY A 81 2.97 1.23 -4.57
CA GLY A 81 3.94 2.28 -4.31
C GLY A 81 4.88 2.48 -5.47
N ALA A 82 5.74 3.47 -5.32
CA ALA A 82 6.87 3.71 -6.19
C ALA A 82 8.12 3.92 -5.34
N SER A 83 9.25 3.44 -5.84
CA SER A 83 10.57 3.59 -5.22
C SER A 83 11.58 4.06 -6.25
N GLY A 84 12.74 4.55 -5.80
CA GLY A 84 13.78 5.07 -6.69
C GLY A 84 13.40 6.38 -7.38
N LEU A 85 12.45 7.13 -6.82
CA LEU A 85 12.08 8.45 -7.32
C LEU A 85 13.17 9.49 -6.95
N SER A 86 13.16 10.62 -7.65
CA SER A 86 13.97 11.78 -7.30
C SER A 86 13.18 13.06 -7.54
N LEU A 87 12.02 13.16 -6.89
CA LEU A 87 11.13 14.31 -7.05
C LEU A 87 11.59 15.44 -6.12
N THR A 88 12.07 16.53 -6.70
CA THR A 88 12.53 17.73 -5.99
C THR A 88 11.53 18.89 -6.04
N HIS A 89 10.47 18.74 -6.83
CA HIS A 89 9.45 19.75 -7.05
C HIS A 89 8.08 19.19 -6.68
N ASP A 90 7.12 20.08 -6.52
CA ASP A 90 5.72 19.74 -6.28
C ASP A 90 5.18 18.75 -7.31
N PHE A 91 4.42 17.80 -6.81
CA PHE A 91 3.83 16.75 -7.61
C PHE A 91 2.47 16.35 -7.05
N SER A 92 1.73 15.58 -7.82
CA SER A 92 0.45 15.03 -7.42
C SER A 92 0.49 13.52 -7.45
N ILE A 93 -0.12 12.91 -6.44
CA ILE A 93 -0.39 11.47 -6.41
C ILE A 93 -1.90 11.28 -6.44
N ARG A 94 -2.35 10.42 -7.35
CA ARG A 94 -3.72 9.92 -7.40
C ARG A 94 -3.71 8.44 -7.04
N PHE A 95 -4.58 8.07 -6.10
CA PHE A 95 -4.87 6.69 -5.77
C PHE A 95 -6.29 6.39 -6.18
N ASP A 96 -6.47 5.36 -7.00
CA ASP A 96 -7.78 4.88 -7.42
C ASP A 96 -7.99 3.51 -6.77
N ALA A 97 -9.06 3.38 -6.00
CA ALA A 97 -9.40 2.16 -5.31
C ALA A 97 -10.73 1.62 -5.85
N MET A 98 -10.79 0.33 -6.16
CA MET A 98 -11.99 -0.33 -6.63
C MET A 98 -12.25 -1.59 -5.83
N LEU A 99 -13.45 -1.70 -5.29
CA LEU A 99 -13.97 -2.90 -4.65
C LEU A 99 -14.98 -3.54 -5.58
N THR A 100 -14.84 -4.84 -5.82
CA THR A 100 -15.79 -5.62 -6.61
C THR A 100 -16.34 -6.74 -5.75
N THR A 101 -17.65 -6.85 -5.72
CA THR A 101 -18.37 -7.95 -5.08
C THR A 101 -19.37 -8.52 -6.07
N ASP A 102 -19.50 -9.83 -6.08
CA ASP A 102 -20.57 -10.49 -6.81
C ASP A 102 -21.01 -11.71 -6.01
N ALA A 103 -22.31 -11.89 -5.93
CA ALA A 103 -22.92 -12.99 -5.21
C ALA A 103 -24.18 -13.43 -5.95
N LYS A 104 -24.26 -14.73 -6.21
CA LYS A 104 -25.42 -15.37 -6.80
C LYS A 104 -25.99 -16.37 -5.82
N ALA A 105 -27.29 -16.26 -5.56
CA ALA A 105 -28.03 -17.24 -4.79
C ALA A 105 -27.94 -18.63 -5.43
N GLN A 106 -27.82 -19.66 -4.60
CA GLN A 106 -28.11 -21.02 -5.05
C GLN A 106 -29.61 -21.11 -5.32
N TRP A 107 -30.01 -21.78 -6.40
CA TRP A 107 -31.41 -22.04 -6.68
C TRP A 107 -31.61 -23.50 -7.08
N ALA A 108 -32.76 -24.05 -6.71
CA ALA A 108 -33.15 -25.39 -7.10
C ALA A 108 -34.62 -25.41 -7.53
N HIS A 109 -34.89 -26.31 -8.47
CA HIS A 109 -36.20 -26.58 -9.02
C HIS A 109 -36.72 -27.90 -8.44
N MET A 110 -37.77 -27.83 -7.63
CA MET A 110 -38.39 -28.99 -7.00
C MET A 110 -39.47 -29.58 -7.89
N ARG A 111 -39.48 -30.91 -8.02
CA ARG A 111 -40.62 -31.62 -8.63
C ARG A 111 -41.72 -31.76 -7.58
N ASP A 112 -42.89 -31.19 -7.86
CA ASP A 112 -44.07 -31.49 -7.06
C ASP A 112 -44.53 -32.93 -7.39
N PRO A 113 -44.80 -33.79 -6.38
CA PRO A 113 -45.39 -35.10 -6.61
C PRO A 113 -46.79 -35.03 -7.26
N ASP A 114 -47.49 -33.91 -7.09
CA ASP A 114 -48.78 -33.65 -7.74
C ASP A 114 -48.56 -33.11 -9.17
N PRO A 115 -48.99 -33.84 -10.22
CA PRO A 115 -48.82 -33.41 -11.61
C PRO A 115 -49.64 -32.14 -11.98
N TYR A 116 -50.56 -31.71 -11.11
CA TYR A 116 -51.38 -30.51 -11.33
C TYR A 116 -50.83 -29.25 -10.65
N LEU A 117 -49.82 -29.38 -9.78
CA LEU A 117 -49.15 -28.25 -9.16
C LEU A 117 -47.88 -27.91 -9.96
N CYS A 118 -47.78 -26.63 -10.33
CA CYS A 118 -46.58 -26.09 -10.97
C CYS A 118 -45.40 -26.13 -9.97
N CYS A 119 -44.21 -26.26 -10.53
CA CYS A 119 -42.95 -26.44 -9.83
C CYS A 119 -42.65 -25.34 -8.80
N HIS A 120 -41.96 -25.71 -7.72
CA HIS A 120 -41.48 -24.74 -6.72
C HIS A 120 -40.03 -24.37 -6.97
N TYR A 121 -39.76 -23.06 -6.93
CA TYR A 121 -38.40 -22.52 -6.93
C TYR A 121 -38.00 -22.20 -5.49
N ILE A 122 -36.90 -22.79 -5.04
CA ILE A 122 -36.28 -22.42 -3.79
C ILE A 122 -34.94 -21.74 -4.06
N SER A 123 -34.63 -20.71 -3.27
CA SER A 123 -33.37 -19.98 -3.38
C SER A 123 -32.72 -19.79 -2.02
N ASN A 124 -31.44 -20.11 -1.91
CA ASN A 124 -30.62 -19.82 -0.74
C ASN A 124 -29.67 -18.67 -1.07
N PRO A 125 -29.69 -17.56 -0.30
CA PRO A 125 -28.89 -16.39 -0.62
C PRO A 125 -27.40 -16.63 -0.36
N SER A 126 -26.57 -16.24 -1.32
CA SER A 126 -25.12 -16.05 -1.13
C SER A 126 -24.85 -14.58 -0.81
N LEU A 127 -23.79 -14.30 -0.06
CA LEU A 127 -23.39 -12.95 0.34
C LEU A 127 -21.92 -12.73 0.04
N ALA A 128 -21.57 -11.53 -0.40
CA ALA A 128 -20.20 -11.08 -0.59
C ALA A 128 -20.06 -9.68 0.01
N HIS A 129 -19.06 -9.48 0.86
CA HIS A 129 -18.75 -8.19 1.46
C HIS A 129 -17.24 -7.98 1.41
N VAL A 130 -16.84 -6.77 1.02
CA VAL A 130 -15.44 -6.34 1.03
C VAL A 130 -15.35 -4.90 1.45
N SER A 131 -14.32 -4.56 2.22
CA SER A 131 -14.09 -3.20 2.69
C SER A 131 -12.62 -2.94 2.99
N PHE A 132 -12.19 -1.70 2.77
CA PHE A 132 -10.86 -1.23 3.16
C PHE A 132 -10.84 -0.87 4.64
N HIS A 133 -9.73 -1.21 5.30
CA HIS A 133 -9.39 -0.89 6.67
C HIS A 133 -7.95 -0.39 6.73
N ASP A 134 -7.65 0.42 7.76
CA ASP A 134 -6.30 0.85 8.12
C ASP A 134 -5.48 1.39 6.93
N ILE A 135 -6.05 2.34 6.19
CA ILE A 135 -5.38 2.95 5.04
C ILE A 135 -4.23 3.82 5.53
N MET A 136 -3.01 3.49 5.13
CA MET A 136 -1.79 4.20 5.51
C MET A 136 -0.97 4.60 4.28
N LEU A 137 -0.72 5.90 4.15
CA LEU A 137 0.24 6.46 3.18
C LEU A 137 1.56 6.75 3.88
N THR A 138 2.63 6.12 3.40
CA THR A 138 4.01 6.43 3.81
C THR A 138 4.73 7.11 2.66
N VAL A 139 5.38 8.24 2.93
CA VAL A 139 6.20 8.97 1.95
C VAL A 139 7.65 8.92 2.40
N TYR A 140 8.55 8.48 1.52
CA TYR A 140 9.98 8.42 1.78
C TYR A 140 10.66 9.66 1.22
N SER A 141 11.44 10.34 2.05
CA SER A 141 12.17 11.54 1.68
C SER A 141 13.60 11.49 2.18
N GLU A 142 14.53 12.08 1.44
CA GLU A 142 15.91 12.25 1.86
C GLU A 142 16.41 13.67 1.55
N PRO A 143 17.38 14.19 2.32
CA PRO A 143 18.00 15.48 2.01
C PRO A 143 18.85 15.37 0.73
N ILE A 144 18.75 16.36 -0.16
CA ILE A 144 19.44 16.41 -1.47
C ILE A 144 20.96 16.58 -1.29
N LEU A 145 21.38 17.29 -0.26
CA LEU A 145 22.76 17.40 0.14
C LEU A 145 22.92 16.62 1.44
N SER A 146 23.83 15.64 1.47
CA SER A 146 24.36 15.08 2.71
C SER A 146 24.64 16.25 3.64
N ALA A 147 23.86 16.39 4.72
CA ALA A 147 23.86 17.51 5.66
C ALA A 147 25.06 18.43 5.44
N VAL A 148 24.94 19.47 4.60
CA VAL A 148 26.03 20.45 4.46
C VAL A 148 26.21 20.96 5.87
N PRO A 149 27.33 20.65 6.56
CA PRO A 149 27.48 21.13 7.91
C PRO A 149 27.32 22.64 7.83
N GLU A 150 26.51 23.24 8.69
CA GLU A 150 26.37 24.68 8.68
C GLU A 150 27.77 25.32 8.70
N PRO A 151 27.97 26.53 8.14
CA PRO A 151 29.29 27.19 8.18
C PRO A 151 29.90 27.17 9.58
N GLN A 152 29.04 27.21 10.60
CA GLN A 152 29.37 27.10 12.02
C GLN A 152 29.98 25.73 12.39
N THR A 153 29.46 24.63 11.84
CA THR A 153 29.97 23.27 12.07
C THR A 153 31.35 23.07 11.44
N HIS A 154 31.59 23.64 10.25
CA HIS A 154 32.93 23.67 9.65
C HIS A 154 33.90 24.51 10.48
N ALA A 155 33.45 25.67 10.95
CA ALA A 155 34.24 26.54 11.81
C ALA A 155 34.60 25.86 13.13
N MET A 156 33.65 25.14 13.75
CA MET A 156 33.90 24.36 14.97
C MET A 156 34.88 23.21 14.73
N LEU A 157 34.75 22.50 13.62
CA LEU A 157 35.67 21.42 13.27
C LEU A 157 37.09 21.93 13.02
N LEU A 158 37.24 23.02 12.27
CA LEU A 158 38.52 23.68 12.03
C LEU A 158 39.12 24.26 13.31
N ALA A 159 38.31 24.87 14.17
CA ALA A 159 38.75 25.38 15.47
C ALA A 159 39.23 24.23 16.38
N GLY A 160 38.51 23.11 16.40
CA GLY A 160 38.89 21.91 17.14
C GLY A 160 40.23 21.33 16.66
N LEU A 161 40.38 21.15 15.34
CA LEU A 161 41.63 20.66 14.74
C LEU A 161 42.80 21.62 14.97
N GLY A 162 42.57 22.93 14.83
CA GLY A 162 43.57 23.96 15.10
C GLY A 162 44.03 23.95 16.56
N TRP A 163 43.11 23.76 17.51
CA TRP A 163 43.44 23.71 18.93
C TRP A 163 44.25 22.47 19.31
N ILE A 164 43.89 21.30 18.75
CA ILE A 164 44.63 20.05 18.94
C ILE A 164 46.04 20.18 18.35
N GLY A 165 46.17 20.68 17.12
CA GLY A 165 47.46 20.91 16.47
C GLY A 165 48.36 21.87 17.26
N TRP A 166 47.79 22.96 17.80
CA TRP A 166 48.54 23.90 18.63
C TRP A 166 49.01 23.28 19.95
N ARG A 167 48.18 22.46 20.60
CA ARG A 167 48.55 21.75 21.83
C ARG A 167 49.67 20.74 21.59
N TRP A 168 49.63 20.01 20.49
CA TRP A 168 50.69 19.09 20.10
C TRP A 168 52.01 19.81 19.81
N ARG A 169 51.96 20.93 19.07
CA ARG A 169 53.15 21.73 18.77
C ARG A 169 53.84 22.23 20.04
N ARG A 170 53.08 22.70 21.04
CA ARG A 170 53.63 23.11 22.34
C ARG A 170 54.31 21.98 23.10
N LYS A 171 53.73 20.78 23.10
CA LYS A 171 54.32 19.60 23.77
C LYS A 171 55.61 19.16 23.10
N ALA A 172 55.70 19.24 21.77
CA ALA A 172 56.94 18.93 21.03
C ALA A 172 58.07 19.92 21.38
N THR A 173 57.81 21.23 21.36
CA THR A 173 58.80 22.25 21.71
C THR A 173 59.23 22.22 23.18
N ALA A 174 58.36 21.77 24.09
CA ALA A 174 58.71 21.59 25.50
C ALA A 174 59.61 20.35 25.72
N ARG A 175 59.45 19.29 24.91
CA ARG A 175 60.31 18.11 24.93
C ARG A 175 61.73 18.39 24.44
N GLU A 176 61.90 19.28 23.45
CA GLU A 176 63.23 19.66 22.95
C GLU A 176 64.03 20.52 23.93
N LYS A 177 63.38 21.28 24.82
CA LYS A 177 64.06 22.08 25.86
C LYS A 177 64.38 21.31 27.14
N GLY A 178 63.81 20.12 27.34
CA GLY A 178 64.05 19.29 28.53
C GLY A 178 65.18 18.25 28.37
N ASN A 179 65.88 18.24 27.24
CA ASN A 179 66.92 17.25 26.92
C ASN A 179 68.28 17.90 26.57
N ARG A 180 68.55 19.10 27.11
CA ARG A 180 69.85 19.75 27.11
C ARG A 180 70.30 20.03 28.52
#